data_AF-A0A960K505-F1
#
_entry.id   AF-A0A960K505-F1
#
_cell.length_a   1.000
_cell.length_b   1.000
_cell.length_c   1.000
_cell.angle_alpha   90.00
_cell.angle_beta   90.00
_cell.angle_gamma   90.00
#
_symmetry.space_group_name_H-M   'P 1'
#
loop_
_entity.id
_entity.type
_entity.pdbx_description
1 polymer ?
#
loop_
_entity_poly.entity_id
_entity_poly.type
_entity_poly.pdbx_seq_one_letter_code
_entity_poly.pdbx_strand_id
1 'polypeptide(L)'
;MPARFTFRRFAWAAVLVNLGVILWGAVVRATGSGAGCGSHWPLCDGQVVPPSQAVATLIEYTHRATSGLALILVAILTFWALRSFPRLHRVRKAAIASLILIFIEALVGAGLVIFHLVEDNASPARAVYMGVHLTNTLALMAALTLTAAWGEEDGEARWSRGRASALMWGCLVGLVASGITGAV
;
A
#
# COMPACT_ATOMS: atom_id res chain seq x y z
N MET A 1 -6.20 -9.19 28.28
CA MET A 1 -6.64 -9.96 27.10
C MET A 1 -7.50 -9.18 26.08
N PRO A 2 -8.51 -8.35 26.44
CA PRO A 2 -9.39 -7.70 25.43
C PRO A 2 -8.69 -6.68 24.51
N ALA A 3 -7.62 -6.02 24.99
CA ALA A 3 -6.87 -5.04 24.19
C ALA A 3 -6.13 -5.66 22.98
N ARG A 4 -5.63 -6.91 23.10
CA ARG A 4 -4.93 -7.60 22.00
C ARG A 4 -5.90 -8.05 20.89
N PHE A 5 -7.09 -8.50 21.26
CA PHE A 5 -8.13 -8.88 20.31
C PHE A 5 -8.63 -7.68 19.49
N THR A 6 -8.79 -6.52 20.13
CA THR A 6 -9.20 -5.28 19.45
C THR A 6 -8.09 -4.77 18.52
N PHE A 7 -6.84 -4.80 18.97
CA PHE A 7 -5.67 -4.48 18.12
C PHE A 7 -5.63 -5.36 16.86
N ARG A 8 -5.83 -6.68 17.02
CA ARG A 8 -5.83 -7.63 15.90
C ARG A 8 -6.90 -7.31 14.86
N ARG A 9 -8.15 -7.05 15.31
CA ARG A 9 -9.24 -6.68 14.40
C ARG A 9 -8.91 -5.41 13.63
N PHE A 10 -8.33 -4.42 14.31
CA PHE A 10 -7.89 -3.18 13.69
C PHE A 10 -6.76 -3.41 12.67
N ALA A 11 -5.78 -4.26 12.99
CA ALA A 11 -4.69 -4.61 12.08
C ALA A 11 -5.19 -5.31 10.81
N TRP A 12 -6.10 -6.29 10.93
CA TRP A 12 -6.72 -6.93 9.77
C TRP A 12 -7.61 -5.96 8.97
N ALA A 13 -8.31 -5.03 9.64
CA ALA A 13 -9.04 -3.98 8.94
C ALA A 13 -8.09 -3.08 8.13
N ALA A 14 -6.92 -2.73 8.66
CA ALA A 14 -5.91 -1.97 7.92
C ALA A 14 -5.39 -2.73 6.69
N VAL A 15 -5.18 -4.05 6.80
CA VAL A 15 -4.83 -4.92 5.66
C VAL A 15 -5.91 -4.86 4.59
N LEU A 16 -7.19 -5.03 4.95
CA LEU A 16 -8.31 -5.00 4.01
C LEU A 16 -8.51 -3.63 3.36
N VAL A 17 -8.35 -2.54 4.11
CA VAL A 17 -8.43 -1.18 3.56
C VAL A 17 -7.31 -0.95 2.54
N ASN A 18 -6.07 -1.32 2.85
CA ASN A 18 -4.95 -1.18 1.92
C ASN A 18 -5.14 -2.06 0.67
N LEU A 19 -5.70 -3.27 0.82
CA LEU A 19 -6.07 -4.10 -0.33
C LEU A 19 -7.12 -3.39 -1.22
N GLY A 20 -8.13 -2.75 -0.62
CA GLY A 20 -9.11 -1.95 -1.36
C GLY A 20 -8.46 -0.77 -2.10
N VAL A 21 -7.52 -0.06 -1.48
CA VAL A 21 -6.76 1.02 -2.11
C VAL A 21 -5.94 0.53 -3.31
N ILE A 22 -5.30 -0.65 -3.18
CA ILE A 22 -4.54 -1.28 -4.27
C ILE A 22 -5.45 -1.62 -5.45
N LEU A 23 -6.61 -2.24 -5.19
CA LEU A 23 -7.59 -2.55 -6.22
C LEU A 23 -8.09 -1.28 -6.91
N TRP A 24 -8.34 -0.22 -6.16
CA TRP A 24 -8.74 1.06 -6.74
C TRP A 24 -7.62 1.72 -7.56
N GLY A 25 -6.36 1.60 -7.13
CA GLY A 25 -5.21 2.03 -7.92
C GLY A 25 -5.07 1.27 -9.24
N ALA A 26 -5.43 -0.01 -9.27
CA ALA A 26 -5.52 -0.77 -10.52
C ALA A 26 -6.63 -0.23 -11.44
N VAL A 27 -7.76 0.21 -10.89
CA VAL A 27 -8.83 0.90 -11.66
C VAL A 27 -8.33 2.21 -12.25
N VAL A 28 -7.62 3.05 -11.48
CA VAL A 28 -7.03 4.32 -11.98
C VAL A 28 -6.17 4.05 -13.22
N ARG A 29 -5.33 3.02 -13.15
CA ARG A 29 -4.44 2.61 -14.24
C ARG A 29 -5.21 2.05 -15.44
N ALA A 30 -6.11 1.10 -15.21
CA ALA A 30 -6.88 0.44 -16.27
C ALA A 30 -7.80 1.41 -17.04
N THR A 31 -8.24 2.48 -16.38
CA THR A 31 -9.08 3.53 -16.99
C THR A 31 -8.28 4.68 -17.60
N GLY A 32 -6.95 4.69 -17.48
CA GLY A 32 -6.12 5.82 -17.91
C GLY A 32 -6.37 7.09 -17.11
N SER A 33 -6.87 7.01 -15.88
CA SER A 33 -7.23 8.19 -15.05
C SER A 33 -6.04 8.76 -14.27
N GLY A 34 -4.81 8.38 -14.60
CA GLY A 34 -3.62 8.70 -13.80
C GLY A 34 -3.21 10.18 -13.82
N ALA A 35 -3.74 10.99 -14.74
CA ALA A 35 -3.55 12.44 -14.77
C ALA A 35 -4.86 13.23 -14.56
N GLY A 36 -5.92 12.61 -14.05
CA GLY A 36 -7.22 13.25 -13.79
C GLY A 36 -7.16 14.45 -12.85
N CYS A 37 -6.17 14.52 -11.95
CA CYS A 37 -5.89 15.62 -11.03
C CYS A 37 -4.73 16.53 -11.49
N GLY A 38 -4.24 16.35 -12.72
CA GLY A 38 -3.01 16.99 -13.22
C GLY A 38 -1.76 16.56 -12.45
N SER A 39 -0.65 17.28 -12.63
CA SER A 39 0.63 17.00 -11.95
C SER A 39 0.74 17.57 -10.53
N HIS A 40 -0.35 18.13 -10.00
CA HIS A 40 -0.41 18.62 -8.63
C HIS A 40 -0.50 17.46 -7.65
N TRP A 41 0.28 17.51 -6.57
CA TRP A 41 0.20 16.59 -5.44
C TRP A 41 0.72 17.32 -4.19
N PRO A 42 0.10 17.18 -3.00
CA PRO A 42 -0.98 16.24 -2.65
C PRO A 42 -2.38 16.68 -3.10
N LEU A 43 -2.55 17.95 -3.45
CA LEU A 43 -3.83 18.51 -3.90
C LEU A 43 -4.21 18.04 -5.30
N CYS A 44 -5.50 17.99 -5.60
CA CYS A 44 -6.02 17.68 -6.93
C CYS A 44 -6.25 19.00 -7.67
N ASP A 45 -5.45 19.27 -8.70
CA ASP A 45 -5.43 20.54 -9.42
C ASP A 45 -5.33 21.79 -8.52
N GLY A 46 -4.46 21.71 -7.49
CA GLY A 46 -4.27 22.79 -6.51
C GLY A 46 -5.40 22.95 -5.49
N GLN A 47 -6.42 22.09 -5.50
CA GLN A 47 -7.56 22.14 -4.58
C GLN A 47 -7.72 20.86 -3.74
N VAL A 48 -8.34 21.00 -2.56
CA VAL A 48 -8.63 19.87 -1.65
C VAL A 48 -9.82 19.05 -2.12
N VAL A 49 -10.80 19.70 -2.74
CA VAL A 49 -11.96 19.08 -3.39
C VAL A 49 -11.80 19.31 -4.89
N PRO A 50 -11.97 18.29 -5.74
CA PRO A 50 -11.72 18.42 -7.16
C PRO A 50 -12.69 19.47 -7.77
N PRO A 51 -12.18 20.44 -8.54
CA PRO A 51 -13.02 21.45 -9.19
C PRO A 51 -13.83 20.84 -10.35
N SER A 52 -13.31 19.80 -10.98
CA SER A 52 -13.93 19.07 -12.09
C SER A 52 -14.66 17.83 -11.60
N GLN A 53 -15.86 17.60 -12.15
CA GLN A 53 -16.62 16.35 -11.98
C GLN A 53 -16.35 15.35 -13.11
N ALA A 54 -15.27 15.56 -13.89
CA ALA A 54 -14.84 14.59 -14.88
C ALA A 54 -14.55 13.24 -14.21
N VAL A 55 -14.95 12.15 -14.88
CA VAL A 55 -14.84 10.79 -14.34
C VAL A 55 -13.39 10.45 -13.97
N ALA A 56 -12.42 10.79 -14.82
CA ALA A 56 -10.99 10.57 -14.55
C ALA A 56 -10.52 11.30 -13.28
N THR A 57 -10.92 12.56 -13.08
CA THR A 57 -10.62 13.35 -11.88
C THR A 57 -11.20 12.70 -10.62
N LEU A 58 -12.46 12.25 -10.67
CA LEU A 58 -13.10 11.60 -9.54
C LEU A 58 -12.43 10.26 -9.19
N ILE A 59 -12.03 9.48 -10.19
CA ILE A 59 -11.32 8.21 -10.02
C ILE A 59 -9.98 8.44 -9.32
N GLU A 60 -9.15 9.37 -9.82
CA GLU A 60 -7.85 9.66 -9.23
C GLU A 60 -7.97 10.30 -7.85
N TYR A 61 -8.88 11.25 -7.68
CA TYR A 61 -9.15 11.89 -6.40
C TYR A 61 -9.54 10.88 -5.32
N THR A 62 -10.44 9.94 -5.65
CA THR A 62 -10.86 8.87 -4.73
C THR A 62 -9.68 8.00 -4.33
N HIS A 63 -8.77 7.69 -5.26
CA HIS A 63 -7.54 6.96 -4.95
C HIS A 63 -6.65 7.72 -3.96
N ARG A 64 -6.43 9.01 -4.21
CA ARG A 64 -5.60 9.88 -3.34
C ARG A 64 -6.21 10.01 -1.94
N ALA A 65 -7.52 10.24 -1.85
CA ALA A 65 -8.23 10.37 -0.58
C ALA A 65 -8.20 9.07 0.25
N THR A 66 -8.47 7.92 -0.38
CA THR A 66 -8.44 6.62 0.30
C THR A 66 -7.02 6.20 0.69
N SER A 67 -6.01 6.55 -0.10
CA SER A 67 -4.59 6.37 0.25
C SER A 67 -4.18 7.22 1.46
N GLY A 68 -4.64 8.48 1.53
CA GLY A 68 -4.44 9.34 2.70
C GLY A 68 -5.09 8.77 3.97
N LEU A 69 -6.31 8.22 3.86
CA LEU A 69 -6.96 7.52 4.96
C LEU A 69 -6.18 6.27 5.39
N ALA A 70 -5.69 5.49 4.43
CA ALA A 70 -4.86 4.31 4.71
C ALA A 70 -3.59 4.68 5.48
N LEU A 71 -2.90 5.77 5.11
CA LEU A 71 -1.75 6.29 5.84
C LEU A 71 -2.09 6.61 7.30
N ILE A 72 -3.22 7.29 7.55
CA ILE A 72 -3.68 7.62 8.91
C ILE A 72 -3.96 6.34 9.71
N LEU A 73 -4.65 5.36 9.11
CA LEU A 73 -4.94 4.08 9.76
C LEU A 73 -3.65 3.32 10.13
N VAL A 74 -2.67 3.28 9.22
CA VAL A 74 -1.37 2.65 9.49
C VAL A 74 -0.60 3.41 10.58
N ALA A 75 -0.65 4.74 10.61
CA ALA A 75 -0.04 5.53 11.67
C ALA A 75 -0.66 5.23 13.05
N ILE A 76 -2.00 5.14 13.13
CA ILE A 76 -2.72 4.76 14.35
C ILE A 76 -2.34 3.33 14.77
N LEU A 77 -2.31 2.38 13.82
CA LEU A 77 -1.91 0.99 14.08
C LEU A 77 -0.50 0.94 14.68
N THR A 78 0.44 1.67 14.09
CA THR A 78 1.84 1.74 14.55
C THR A 78 1.93 2.38 15.92
N PHE A 79 1.26 3.50 16.18
CA PHE A 79 1.22 4.11 17.50
C PHE A 79 0.66 3.14 18.55
N TRP A 80 -0.42 2.44 18.23
CA TRP A 80 -1.01 1.44 19.12
C TRP A 80 -0.05 0.27 19.38
N ALA A 81 0.65 -0.22 18.35
CA ALA A 81 1.67 -1.26 18.49
C ALA A 81 2.82 -0.82 19.41
N LEU A 82 3.27 0.44 19.28
CA LEU A 82 4.30 1.04 20.11
C LEU A 82 3.88 1.23 21.57
N ARG A 83 2.58 1.32 21.86
CA ARG A 83 2.05 1.39 23.24
C ARG A 83 1.77 0.02 23.84
N SER A 84 1.38 -0.96 23.04
CA SER A 84 0.86 -2.25 23.54
C SER A 84 1.88 -3.37 23.65
N PHE A 85 2.95 -3.36 22.85
CA PHE A 85 3.94 -4.44 22.81
C PHE A 85 5.28 -3.99 23.43
N PRO A 86 6.16 -4.87 23.95
CA PRO A 86 7.48 -4.47 24.46
C PRO A 86 8.41 -3.87 23.39
N ARG A 87 9.47 -3.17 23.82
CA ARG A 87 10.55 -2.74 22.90
C ARG A 87 11.15 -3.95 22.18
N LEU A 88 11.56 -3.77 20.92
CA LEU A 88 12.10 -4.80 20.02
C LEU A 88 11.14 -5.95 19.64
N HIS A 89 9.88 -5.93 20.10
CA HIS A 89 8.88 -6.92 19.70
C HIS A 89 8.65 -6.93 18.18
N ARG A 90 8.43 -8.13 17.61
CA ARG A 90 8.28 -8.33 16.15
C ARG A 90 7.15 -7.46 15.56
N VAL A 91 6.00 -7.38 16.26
CA VAL A 91 4.86 -6.53 15.88
C VAL A 91 5.26 -5.06 15.76
N ARG A 92 6.07 -4.52 16.68
CA ARG A 92 6.52 -3.11 16.59
C ARG A 92 7.38 -2.90 15.35
N LYS A 93 8.31 -3.82 15.08
CA LYS A 93 9.20 -3.74 13.89
C LYS A 93 8.37 -3.79 12.60
N ALA A 94 7.41 -4.71 12.50
CA ALA A 94 6.53 -4.83 11.34
C ALA A 94 5.62 -3.61 11.16
N ALA A 95 5.07 -3.05 12.24
CA ALA A 95 4.23 -1.86 12.18
C ALA A 95 5.03 -0.61 11.76
N ILE A 96 6.23 -0.42 12.33
CA ILE A 96 7.15 0.66 11.91
C ILE A 96 7.53 0.50 10.44
N ALA A 97 7.88 -0.72 10.01
CA ALA A 97 8.18 -1.00 8.60
C ALA A 97 6.97 -0.67 7.71
N SER A 98 5.76 -1.06 8.11
CA SER A 98 4.52 -0.72 7.39
C SER A 98 4.35 0.78 7.25
N LEU A 99 4.58 1.55 8.31
CA LEU A 99 4.50 3.02 8.28
C LEU A 99 5.52 3.63 7.30
N ILE A 100 6.77 3.16 7.33
CA ILE A 100 7.81 3.64 6.41
C ILE A 100 7.44 3.30 4.96
N LEU A 101 7.01 2.06 4.71
CA LEU A 101 6.66 1.59 3.37
C LEU A 101 5.47 2.34 2.78
N ILE A 102 4.42 2.65 3.55
CA ILE A 102 3.28 3.44 3.03
C ILE A 102 3.65 4.90 2.76
N PHE A 103 4.60 5.48 3.51
CA PHE A 103 5.16 6.79 3.17
C PHE A 103 5.95 6.74 1.86
N ILE A 104 6.81 5.73 1.69
CA ILE A 104 7.54 5.53 0.42
C ILE A 104 6.56 5.32 -0.73
N GLU A 105 5.50 4.53 -0.53
CA GLU A 105 4.46 4.27 -1.53
C GLU A 105 3.82 5.58 -2.00
N ALA A 106 3.43 6.44 -1.06
CA ALA A 106 2.83 7.74 -1.38
C ALA A 106 3.78 8.63 -2.19
N LEU A 107 5.08 8.61 -1.88
CA LEU A 107 6.10 9.39 -2.62
C LEU A 107 6.36 8.84 -4.02
N VAL A 108 6.43 7.51 -4.18
CA VAL A 108 6.60 6.88 -5.49
C VAL A 108 5.38 7.12 -6.37
N GLY A 109 4.17 7.00 -5.80
CA GLY A 109 2.91 7.33 -6.46
C GLY A 109 2.83 8.81 -6.87
N ALA A 110 3.24 9.73 -5.99
CA ALA A 110 3.35 11.15 -6.32
C ALA A 110 4.32 11.39 -7.49
N GLY A 111 5.47 10.70 -7.49
CA GLY A 111 6.44 10.76 -8.57
C GLY A 111 5.88 10.35 -9.93
N LEU A 112 5.02 9.31 -9.99
CA LEU A 112 4.36 8.91 -11.24
C LEU A 112 3.58 10.06 -11.87
N VAL A 113 2.84 10.82 -11.05
CA VAL A 113 1.98 11.91 -11.52
C VAL A 113 2.79 13.19 -11.81
N ILE A 114 3.72 13.57 -10.92
CA ILE A 114 4.55 14.78 -11.07
C ILE A 114 5.47 14.68 -12.28
N PHE A 115 6.03 13.49 -12.57
CA PHE A 115 6.92 13.28 -13.71
C PHE A 115 6.19 12.86 -14.99
N HIS A 116 4.85 12.94 -15.02
CA HIS A 116 4.04 12.58 -16.19
C HIS A 116 4.32 11.16 -16.73
N LEU A 117 4.55 10.21 -15.81
CA LEU A 117 4.80 8.79 -16.09
C LEU A 117 3.50 7.96 -16.03
N VAL A 118 2.37 8.58 -16.32
CA VAL A 118 1.02 8.00 -16.28
C VAL A 118 0.46 7.81 -17.70
N GLU A 119 -0.75 7.22 -17.80
CA GLU A 119 -1.51 7.08 -19.05
C GLU A 119 -0.76 6.28 -20.14
N ASP A 120 -0.47 6.89 -21.29
CA ASP A 120 0.11 6.25 -22.48
C ASP A 120 1.65 6.36 -22.54
N ASN A 121 2.29 6.88 -21.49
CA ASN A 121 3.73 7.04 -21.46
C ASN A 121 4.44 5.67 -21.57
N ALA A 122 5.10 5.34 -22.68
CA ALA A 122 5.78 4.05 -22.86
C ALA A 122 7.27 4.06 -22.48
N SER A 123 7.71 5.01 -21.63
CA SER A 123 9.13 5.17 -21.32
C SER A 123 9.68 4.06 -20.41
N PRO A 124 10.98 3.73 -20.51
CA PRO A 124 11.63 2.85 -19.55
C PRO A 124 11.56 3.36 -18.11
N ALA A 125 11.55 4.69 -17.94
CA ALA A 125 11.42 5.33 -16.63
C ALA A 125 10.08 4.97 -15.97
N ARG A 126 8.97 4.99 -16.72
CA ARG A 126 7.67 4.52 -16.21
C ARG A 126 7.76 3.07 -15.76
N ALA A 127 8.33 2.17 -16.57
CA ALA A 127 8.46 0.76 -16.21
C ALA A 127 9.20 0.57 -14.87
N VAL A 128 10.30 1.31 -14.67
CA VAL A 128 11.05 1.30 -13.41
C VAL A 128 10.20 1.81 -12.24
N TYR A 129 9.53 2.96 -12.39
CA TYR A 129 8.67 3.51 -11.33
C TYR A 129 7.54 2.56 -10.96
N MET A 130 6.89 1.93 -11.94
CA MET A 130 5.82 0.96 -11.71
C MET A 130 6.34 -0.30 -11.02
N GLY A 131 7.51 -0.80 -11.40
CA GLY A 131 8.15 -1.94 -10.73
C GLY A 131 8.52 -1.64 -9.27
N VAL A 132 9.07 -0.44 -9.01
CA VAL A 132 9.39 0.02 -7.66
C VAL A 132 8.12 0.17 -6.83
N HIS A 133 7.10 0.83 -7.38
CA HIS A 133 5.80 1.01 -6.74
C HIS A 133 5.22 -0.33 -6.33
N LEU A 134 5.04 -1.25 -7.30
CA LEU A 134 4.45 -2.56 -7.06
C LEU A 134 5.25 -3.40 -6.04
N THR A 135 6.58 -3.36 -6.10
CA THR A 135 7.43 -4.05 -5.13
C THR A 135 7.23 -3.51 -3.71
N ASN A 136 7.16 -2.18 -3.58
CA ASN A 136 6.91 -1.53 -2.29
C ASN A 136 5.48 -1.82 -1.78
N THR A 137 4.48 -1.82 -2.66
CA THR A 137 3.10 -2.23 -2.36
C THR A 137 3.06 -3.63 -1.73
N LEU A 138 3.75 -4.60 -2.34
CA LEU A 138 3.79 -5.97 -1.81
C LEU A 138 4.53 -6.07 -0.49
N ALA A 139 5.65 -5.35 -0.35
CA ALA A 139 6.39 -5.29 0.91
C ALA A 139 5.52 -4.69 2.03
N LEU A 140 4.76 -3.63 1.73
CA LEU A 140 3.80 -3.01 2.64
C LEU A 140 2.72 -4.00 3.07
N MET A 141 2.11 -4.70 2.11
CA MET A 141 1.07 -5.70 2.40
C MET A 141 1.61 -6.86 3.25
N ALA A 142 2.84 -7.30 2.97
CA ALA A 142 3.50 -8.32 3.79
C ALA A 142 3.74 -7.79 5.22
N ALA A 143 4.26 -6.58 5.38
CA ALA A 143 4.51 -5.98 6.69
C ALA A 143 3.23 -5.77 7.52
N LEU A 144 2.13 -5.32 6.89
CA LEU A 144 0.82 -5.18 7.53
C LEU A 144 0.25 -6.53 7.96
N THR A 145 0.35 -7.54 7.08
CA THR A 145 -0.12 -8.89 7.38
C THR A 145 0.68 -9.51 8.53
N LEU A 146 2.00 -9.32 8.55
CA LEU A 146 2.86 -9.76 9.66
C LEU A 146 2.52 -9.02 10.96
N THR A 147 2.19 -7.74 10.89
CA THR A 147 1.72 -6.95 12.05
C THR A 147 0.43 -7.53 12.62
N ALA A 148 -0.52 -7.90 11.76
CA ALA A 148 -1.79 -8.52 12.16
C ALA A 148 -1.60 -9.94 12.71
N ALA A 149 -0.82 -10.77 12.02
CA ALA A 149 -0.58 -12.16 12.39
C ALA A 149 0.23 -12.30 13.69
N TRP A 150 1.32 -11.55 13.86
CA TRP A 150 2.11 -11.59 15.10
C TRP A 150 1.42 -10.91 16.28
N GLY A 151 0.32 -10.18 16.03
CA GLY A 151 -0.57 -9.71 17.09
C GLY A 151 -1.30 -10.85 17.82
N GLU A 152 -1.24 -12.09 17.29
CA GLU A 152 -1.88 -13.28 17.86
C GLU A 152 -1.03 -14.03 18.91
N GLU A 153 0.30 -13.87 18.92
CA GLU A 153 1.16 -14.80 19.67
C GLU A 153 1.18 -14.53 21.19
N ASP A 154 0.50 -15.41 21.95
CA ASP A 154 1.07 -16.08 23.13
C ASP A 154 1.59 -17.51 22.78
N GLY A 155 1.67 -17.86 21.48
CA GLY A 155 2.21 -19.14 21.01
C GLY A 155 2.86 -18.97 19.65
N GLU A 156 4.12 -19.39 19.53
CA GLU A 156 4.90 -19.31 18.30
C GLU A 156 4.14 -19.94 17.12
N ALA A 157 3.66 -19.11 16.19
CA ALA A 157 3.25 -19.55 14.87
C ALA A 157 4.52 -19.97 14.12
N ARG A 158 5.00 -21.20 14.41
CA ARG A 158 6.10 -21.85 13.71
C ARG A 158 5.66 -22.19 12.30
N TRP A 159 5.74 -21.21 11.41
CA TRP A 159 5.66 -21.50 9.99
C TRP A 159 6.88 -22.33 9.60
N SER A 160 6.66 -23.50 8.99
CA SER A 160 7.79 -24.27 8.47
C SER A 160 8.52 -23.44 7.42
N ARG A 161 9.84 -23.36 7.56
CA ARG A 161 10.72 -22.53 6.71
C ARG A 161 10.47 -22.77 5.20
N GLY A 162 10.04 -23.99 4.84
CA GLY A 162 9.66 -24.39 3.48
C GLY A 162 8.32 -23.85 2.97
N ARG A 163 7.30 -23.68 3.83
CA ARG A 163 6.01 -23.08 3.40
C ARG A 163 6.13 -21.57 3.22
N ALA A 164 6.89 -20.91 4.09
CA ALA A 164 7.18 -19.49 3.96
C ALA A 164 8.02 -19.20 2.70
N SER A 165 9.03 -20.03 2.40
CA SER A 165 9.82 -19.88 1.17
C SER A 165 9.00 -20.17 -0.09
N ALA A 166 8.16 -21.20 -0.08
CA ALA A 166 7.31 -21.53 -1.24
C ALA A 166 6.31 -20.41 -1.57
N LEU A 167 5.69 -19.80 -0.54
CA LEU A 167 4.79 -18.66 -0.75
C LEU A 167 5.54 -17.40 -1.19
N MET A 168 6.72 -17.13 -0.63
CA MET A 168 7.56 -16.02 -1.06
C MET A 168 7.97 -16.16 -2.54
N TRP A 169 8.42 -17.34 -2.95
CA TRP A 169 8.74 -17.63 -4.35
C TRP A 169 7.51 -17.61 -5.25
N GLY A 170 6.37 -18.12 -4.79
CA GLY A 170 5.10 -18.06 -5.52
C GLY A 170 4.64 -16.62 -5.76
N CYS A 171 4.72 -15.76 -4.73
CA CYS A 171 4.43 -14.34 -4.84
C CYS A 171 5.43 -13.63 -5.77
N LEU A 172 6.72 -13.96 -5.68
CA LEU A 172 7.76 -13.39 -6.56
C LEU A 172 7.54 -13.77 -8.03
N VAL A 173 7.20 -15.03 -8.30
CA VAL A 173 6.91 -15.50 -9.67
C VAL A 173 5.63 -14.86 -10.21
N GLY A 174 4.57 -14.78 -9.39
CA GLY A 174 3.33 -14.09 -9.77
C GLY A 174 3.57 -12.60 -10.07
N LEU A 175 4.44 -11.96 -9.27
CA LEU A 175 4.85 -10.58 -9.45
C LEU A 175 5.56 -10.36 -10.78
N VAL A 176 6.60 -11.16 -11.06
CA VAL A 176 7.37 -11.10 -12.31
C VAL A 176 6.46 -11.38 -13.51
N ALA A 177 5.57 -12.37 -13.41
CA ALA A 177 4.62 -12.68 -14.47
C ALA A 177 3.64 -11.52 -14.74
N SER A 178 3.14 -10.86 -13.70
CA SER A 178 2.24 -9.71 -13.85
C SER A 178 2.93 -8.47 -14.43
N GLY A 179 4.22 -8.26 -14.13
CA GLY A 179 5.02 -7.17 -14.68
C GLY A 179 5.37 -7.38 -16.16
N ILE A 180 5.48 -8.62 -16.63
CA ILE A 180 5.86 -8.96 -18.01
C ILE A 180 4.68 -8.83 -18.99
N THR A 181 3.45 -9.04 -18.53
CA THR A 181 2.26 -9.02 -19.41
C THR A 181 1.78 -7.62 -19.77
N GLY A 182 2.43 -6.56 -19.26
CA GLY A 182 1.96 -5.18 -19.46
C GLY A 182 0.62 -4.89 -18.78
N ALA A 183 0.20 -5.75 -17.84
CA ALA A 183 -0.93 -5.47 -16.94
C ALA A 183 -0.60 -4.38 -15.90
N VAL A 184 0.59 -3.78 -15.98
CA VAL A 184 1.11 -2.67 -15.17
C VAL A 184 1.51 -1.52 -16.10
#